data_AF-A0A3N5YRP0-F1
#
_entry.id   AF-A0A3N5YRP0-F1
#
_cell.length_a   1.000
_cell.length_b   1.000
_cell.length_c   1.000
_cell.angle_alpha   90.00
_cell.angle_beta   90.00
_cell.angle_gamma   90.00
#
_symmetry.space_group_name_H-M   'P 1'
#
loop_
_entity.id
_entity.type
_entity.pdbx_description
1 polymer ?
#
loop_
_entity_poly.entity_id
_entity_poly.type
_entity_poly.pdbx_seq_one_letter_code
_entity_poly.pdbx_strand_id
1 'polypeptide(L)'
;MKEMPNARVKVFVMWTPIMPNDTRNAAVVGSAYLPDSRAEHYWDLWNFTSKLLTQQLKYPPEEFAWDMLVVYKPHIVWRDQPPEPTAFLQARGLKIGTEFSQAALKAELQKWVTD
;
A
#
# COMPACT_ATOMS: atom_id res chain seq x y z
N MET A 1 -12.26 0.03 -5.92
CA MET A 1 -12.16 1.06 -6.98
C MET A 1 -13.36 1.03 -7.92
N LYS A 2 -13.69 -0.11 -8.54
CA LYS A 2 -14.93 -0.28 -9.33
C LYS A 2 -16.21 0.00 -8.54
N GLU A 3 -16.26 -0.45 -7.28
CA GLU A 3 -17.40 -0.22 -6.38
C GLU A 3 -17.55 1.22 -5.88
N MET A 4 -16.52 2.06 -6.03
CA MET A 4 -16.51 3.45 -5.56
C MET A 4 -15.92 4.33 -6.67
N PRO A 5 -16.64 4.50 -7.80
CA PRO A 5 -16.10 5.13 -9.00
C PRO A 5 -15.76 6.61 -8.79
N ASN A 6 -16.52 7.31 -7.95
CA ASN A 6 -16.34 8.74 -7.67
C ASN A 6 -15.42 9.02 -6.48
N ALA A 7 -14.98 7.98 -5.76
CA ALA A 7 -14.14 8.15 -4.59
C ALA A 7 -12.86 8.91 -4.94
N ARG A 8 -12.65 10.02 -4.24
CA ARG A 8 -11.46 10.89 -4.36
C ARG A 8 -10.28 10.24 -3.64
N VAL A 9 -9.74 9.18 -4.25
CA VAL A 9 -8.54 8.47 -3.79
C VAL A 9 -7.41 8.62 -4.80
N LYS A 10 -6.18 8.64 -4.31
CA LYS A 10 -4.98 8.42 -5.10
C LYS A 10 -4.28 7.18 -4.56
N VAL A 11 -3.90 6.26 -5.46
CA VAL A 11 -3.22 5.02 -5.09
C VAL A 11 -1.83 5.05 -5.69
N PHE A 12 -0.83 4.78 -4.86
CA PHE A 12 0.56 4.60 -5.29
C PHE A 12 0.94 3.15 -5.04
N VAL A 13 1.29 2.43 -6.11
CA VAL A 13 1.68 1.02 -6.05
C VAL A 13 3.18 0.93 -6.22
N MET A 14 3.86 0.49 -5.16
CA MET A 14 5.31 0.35 -5.11
C MET A 14 5.69 -1.10 -5.34
N TRP A 15 6.10 -1.41 -6.57
CA TRP A 15 6.61 -2.73 -6.91
C TRP A 15 8.08 -2.82 -6.50
N THR A 16 8.39 -3.76 -5.62
CA THR A 16 9.69 -3.82 -4.94
C THR A 16 10.28 -5.23 -5.08
N PRO A 17 11.56 -5.39 -5.43
CA PRO A 17 12.22 -6.70 -5.48
C PRO A 17 12.49 -7.24 -4.08
N ILE A 18 11.55 -8.01 -3.51
CA ILE A 18 11.71 -8.65 -2.20
C ILE A 18 12.18 -10.09 -2.35
N MET A 19 11.60 -10.81 -3.30
CA MET A 19 11.91 -12.20 -3.63
C MET A 19 12.69 -12.29 -4.95
N PRO A 20 13.42 -13.40 -5.19
CA PRO A 20 14.26 -13.55 -6.39
C PRO A 20 13.52 -13.35 -7.73
N ASN A 21 12.20 -13.63 -7.78
CA ASN A 21 11.40 -13.54 -8.99
C ASN A 21 10.67 -12.19 -9.14
N ASP A 22 10.82 -11.28 -8.18
CA ASP A 22 10.25 -9.94 -8.25
C ASP A 22 11.06 -9.08 -9.22
N THR A 23 10.72 -9.17 -10.50
CA THR A 23 11.38 -8.44 -11.57
C THR A 23 10.55 -7.25 -12.04
N ARG A 24 11.20 -6.28 -12.69
CA ARG A 24 10.47 -5.17 -13.34
C ARG A 24 9.45 -5.68 -14.38
N ASN A 25 9.75 -6.77 -15.09
CA ASN A 25 8.81 -7.36 -16.03
C ASN A 25 7.59 -7.96 -15.31
N ALA A 26 7.80 -8.68 -14.20
CA ALA A 26 6.71 -9.18 -13.37
C ALA A 26 5.85 -8.03 -12.82
N ALA A 27 6.46 -6.92 -12.39
CA ALA A 27 5.74 -5.72 -11.97
C ALA A 27 4.90 -5.09 -13.08
N VAL A 28 5.42 -5.03 -14.32
CA VAL A 28 4.67 -4.53 -15.48
C VAL A 28 3.46 -5.42 -15.76
N VAL A 29 3.64 -6.74 -15.78
CA VAL A 29 2.53 -7.69 -15.95
C VAL A 29 1.51 -7.56 -14.81
N GLY A 30 1.98 -7.46 -13.57
CA GLY A 30 1.14 -7.30 -12.38
C GLY A 30 0.31 -6.01 -12.40
N SER A 31 0.86 -4.92 -12.94
CA SER A 31 0.15 -3.64 -13.03
C SER A 31 -1.14 -3.69 -13.86
N ALA A 32 -1.24 -4.63 -14.81
CA ALA A 32 -2.44 -4.83 -15.61
C ALA A 32 -3.68 -5.23 -14.77
N TYR A 33 -3.49 -5.76 -13.55
CA TYR A 33 -4.59 -6.12 -12.64
C TYR A 33 -5.16 -4.92 -11.89
N LEU A 34 -4.51 -3.75 -11.92
CA LEU A 34 -5.01 -2.50 -11.34
C LEU A 34 -4.95 -1.35 -12.36
N PRO A 35 -5.74 -1.39 -13.45
CA PRO A 35 -5.64 -0.43 -14.55
C PRO A 35 -6.34 0.91 -14.27
N ASP A 36 -6.78 1.17 -13.04
CA ASP A 36 -7.58 2.35 -12.71
C ASP A 36 -6.70 3.62 -12.75
N SER A 37 -7.18 4.69 -13.39
CA SER A 37 -6.41 5.93 -13.59
C SER A 37 -6.02 6.65 -12.29
N ARG A 38 -6.64 6.30 -11.17
CA ARG A 38 -6.25 6.79 -9.84
C ARG A 38 -5.04 6.06 -9.27
N ALA A 39 -4.63 4.94 -9.86
CA ALA A 39 -3.43 4.20 -9.49
C ALA A 39 -2.23 4.63 -10.33
N GLU A 40 -1.13 4.95 -9.65
CA GLU A 40 0.18 5.13 -10.26
C GLU A 40 1.13 4.04 -9.78
N HIS A 41 1.84 3.44 -10.72
CA HIS A 41 2.75 2.33 -10.45
C HIS A 41 4.19 2.78 -10.56
N TYR A 42 5.00 2.40 -9.57
CA TYR A 42 6.42 2.70 -9.49
C TYR A 42 7.23 1.42 -9.31
N TRP A 43 8.37 1.35 -9.98
CA TRP A 43 9.37 0.32 -9.74
C TRP A 43 10.38 0.83 -8.71
N ASP A 44 10.24 0.39 -7.47
CA ASP A 44 11.13 0.75 -6.36
C ASP A 44 12.28 -0.25 -6.28
N LEU A 45 13.22 -0.15 -7.23
CA LEU A 45 14.38 -1.04 -7.33
C LEU A 45 15.21 -1.13 -6.04
N TRP A 46 15.22 -0.07 -5.23
CA TRP A 46 16.09 0.06 -4.07
C TRP A 46 15.37 -0.20 -2.74
N ASN A 47 14.10 -0.61 -2.81
CA ASN A 47 13.23 -0.94 -1.69
C ASN A 47 13.09 0.24 -0.71
N PHE A 48 13.11 1.48 -1.22
CA PHE A 48 13.01 2.68 -0.38
C PHE A 48 11.71 2.68 0.43
N THR A 49 10.57 2.39 -0.20
CA THR A 49 9.28 2.40 0.47
C THR A 49 9.19 1.27 1.48
N SER A 50 9.62 0.06 1.12
CA SER A 50 9.57 -1.07 2.05
C SER A 50 10.51 -0.86 3.25
N LYS A 51 11.74 -0.35 3.07
CA LYS A 51 12.65 -0.02 4.19
C LYS A 51 12.05 0.99 5.15
N LEU A 52 11.50 2.08 4.58
CA LEU A 52 10.87 3.15 5.34
C LEU A 52 9.69 2.64 6.18
N LEU A 53 8.80 1.88 5.57
CA LEU A 53 7.61 1.37 6.23
C LEU A 53 7.92 0.23 7.23
N THR A 54 8.95 -0.59 6.98
CA THR A 54 9.45 -1.58 7.97
C THR A 54 9.82 -0.89 9.28
N GLN A 55 10.54 0.24 9.19
CA GLN A 55 10.94 1.01 10.36
C GLN A 55 9.74 1.70 11.02
N GLN A 56 8.93 2.40 10.23
CA GLN A 56 7.79 3.17 10.75
C GLN A 56 6.75 2.27 11.42
N LEU A 57 6.38 1.15 10.78
CA LEU A 57 5.36 0.22 11.25
C LEU A 57 5.90 -0.79 12.28
N LYS A 58 7.18 -0.69 12.66
CA LYS A 58 7.83 -1.54 13.66
C LYS A 58 7.66 -3.03 13.35
N TYR A 59 7.99 -3.41 12.11
CA TYR A 59 7.97 -4.80 11.71
C TYR A 59 8.86 -5.65 12.63
N PRO A 60 8.46 -6.91 12.93
CA PRO A 60 9.30 -7.84 13.68
C PRO A 60 10.69 -7.99 13.06
N PRO A 61 11.71 -8.37 13.85
CA PRO A 61 13.00 -8.75 13.30
C PRO A 61 12.84 -9.79 12.19
N GLU A 62 13.68 -9.70 11.15
CA GLU A 62 13.69 -10.59 9.97
C GLU A 62 12.48 -10.47 9.03
N GLU A 63 11.45 -9.69 9.41
CA GLU A 63 10.33 -9.37 8.54
C GLU A 63 10.53 -8.03 7.80
N PHE A 64 9.83 -7.89 6.68
CA PHE A 64 9.91 -6.70 5.84
C PHE A 64 8.53 -6.23 5.41
N ALA A 65 8.39 -4.95 5.06
CA ALA A 65 7.13 -4.35 4.71
C ALA A 65 6.83 -4.56 3.22
N TRP A 66 6.06 -5.60 2.91
CA TRP A 66 5.53 -5.94 1.59
C TRP A 66 4.21 -6.70 1.73
N ASP A 67 3.48 -6.87 0.62
CA ASP A 67 2.11 -7.42 0.60
C ASP A 67 1.17 -6.74 1.59
N MET A 68 1.09 -5.43 1.48
CA MET A 68 0.34 -4.57 2.41
C MET A 68 -0.28 -3.36 1.71
N LEU A 69 -1.21 -2.72 2.42
CA LEU A 69 -1.84 -1.46 2.06
C LEU A 69 -1.65 -0.48 3.21
N VAL A 70 -1.20 0.74 2.90
CA VAL A 70 -1.07 1.81 3.88
C VAL A 70 -2.03 2.93 3.49
N VAL A 71 -2.93 3.28 4.40
CA VAL A 71 -4.01 4.24 4.18
C VAL A 71 -3.72 5.52 4.94
N TYR A 72 -3.90 6.65 4.26
CA TYR A 72 -3.79 7.98 4.84
C TYR A 72 -5.11 8.71 4.63
N LYS A 73 -5.65 9.30 5.71
CA LYS A 73 -6.85 10.15 5.63
C LYS A 73 -6.58 11.40 4.78
N PRO A 74 -7.64 12.02 4.23
CA PRO A 74 -7.54 13.26 3.47
C PRO A 74 -6.81 14.37 4.24
N HIS A 75 -6.16 15.27 3.50
CA HIS A 75 -5.47 16.46 4.01
C HIS A 75 -4.24 16.20 4.88
N ILE A 76 -3.80 14.95 4.99
CA ILE A 76 -2.46 14.64 5.53
C ILE A 76 -1.39 15.12 4.54
N VAL A 77 -0.36 15.78 5.07
CA VAL A 77 0.77 16.32 4.28
C VAL A 77 2.00 15.49 4.55
N TRP A 78 2.64 15.02 3.48
CA TRP A 78 3.95 14.38 3.54
C TRP A 78 5.03 15.46 3.56
N ARG A 79 5.97 15.36 4.49
CA ARG A 79 7.12 16.27 4.60
C ARG A 79 8.40 15.45 4.45
N ASP A 80 9.44 15.75 5.21
CA ASP A 80 10.72 15.04 5.18
C ASP A 80 10.59 13.56 5.58
N GLN A 81 9.59 13.23 6.40
CA GLN A 81 9.23 11.86 6.76
C GLN A 81 7.76 11.62 6.42
N PRO A 82 7.37 10.38 6.07
CA PRO A 82 5.97 10.05 5.91
C PRO A 82 5.25 10.26 7.25
N PRO A 83 4.02 10.77 7.21
CA PRO A 83 3.20 10.88 8.41
C PRO A 83 2.84 9.49 8.93
N GLU A 84 2.38 9.40 10.17
CA GLU A 84 1.83 8.14 10.68
C GLU A 84 0.64 7.69 9.82
N PRO A 85 0.60 6.41 9.39
CA PRO A 85 -0.54 5.87 8.68
C PRO A 85 -1.83 5.99 9.48
N THR A 86 -2.93 6.28 8.78
CA THR A 86 -4.26 6.21 9.37
C THR A 86 -4.67 4.77 9.64
N ALA A 87 -4.31 3.88 8.72
CA ALA A 87 -4.42 2.44 8.88
C ALA A 87 -3.35 1.74 8.04
N PHE A 88 -2.99 0.52 8.41
CA PHE A 88 -2.28 -0.37 7.52
C PHE A 88 -2.85 -1.79 7.61
N LEU A 89 -2.95 -2.44 6.47
CA LEU A 89 -3.46 -3.79 6.30
C LEU A 89 -2.38 -4.66 5.65
N GLN A 90 -2.25 -5.91 6.05
CA GLN A 90 -1.20 -6.82 5.54
C GLN A 90 -1.78 -8.22 5.25
N ALA A 91 -1.24 -8.92 4.26
CA ALA A 91 -1.66 -10.27 3.84
C ALA A 91 -0.60 -11.36 4.16
N ARG A 92 0.14 -11.14 5.25
CA ARG A 92 1.34 -11.87 5.69
C ARG A 92 1.11 -12.68 6.96
N GLY A 93 -0.08 -12.61 7.58
CA GLY A 93 -0.38 -13.31 8.83
C GLY A 93 0.46 -12.85 10.03
N LEU A 94 1.01 -11.64 9.98
CA LEU A 94 1.82 -11.08 11.06
C LEU A 94 0.93 -10.56 12.20
N LYS A 95 1.47 -10.54 13.43
CA LYS A 95 0.79 -9.97 14.61
C LYS A 95 0.82 -8.43 14.66
N ILE A 96 1.01 -7.79 13.52
CA ILE A 96 1.04 -6.34 13.35
C ILE A 96 0.03 -5.93 12.26
N GLY A 97 -0.56 -4.77 12.45
CA GLY A 97 -1.56 -4.25 11.52
C GLY A 97 -2.84 -5.07 11.51
N THR A 98 -3.72 -4.69 10.59
CA THR A 98 -4.97 -5.41 10.35
C THR A 98 -4.74 -6.47 9.27
N GLU A 99 -5.24 -7.69 9.47
CA GLU A 99 -5.22 -8.69 8.40
C GLU A 99 -6.03 -8.19 7.20
N PHE A 100 -5.46 -8.32 6.00
CA PHE A 100 -6.09 -7.80 4.80
C PHE A 100 -7.39 -8.53 4.49
N SER A 101 -8.45 -7.74 4.27
CA SER A 101 -9.65 -8.19 3.58
C SER A 101 -10.24 -7.03 2.79
N GLN A 102 -10.95 -7.34 1.70
CA GLN A 102 -11.68 -6.33 0.94
C GLN A 102 -12.68 -5.58 1.81
N ALA A 103 -13.34 -6.26 2.75
CA ALA A 103 -14.30 -5.66 3.66
C ALA A 103 -13.62 -4.67 4.63
N ALA A 104 -12.48 -5.03 5.23
CA ALA A 104 -11.74 -4.15 6.12
C ALA A 104 -11.22 -2.91 5.39
N LEU A 105 -10.66 -3.08 4.19
CA LEU A 105 -10.22 -1.95 3.37
C LEU A 105 -11.40 -1.04 3.01
N LYS A 106 -12.52 -1.61 2.56
CA LYS A 106 -13.72 -0.84 2.19
C LYS A 106 -14.26 -0.05 3.39
N ALA A 107 -14.38 -0.70 4.55
CA ALA A 107 -14.84 -0.06 5.77
C ALA A 107 -13.90 1.08 6.21
N GLU A 108 -12.58 0.94 6.02
CA GLU A 108 -11.64 2.02 6.29
C GLU A 108 -11.83 3.19 5.31
N LEU A 109 -11.90 2.91 4.00
CA LEU A 109 -12.06 3.95 2.99
C LEU A 109 -13.38 4.71 3.14
N GLN A 110 -14.48 4.03 3.46
CA GLN A 110 -15.81 4.65 3.63
C GLN A 110 -15.88 5.69 4.75
N LYS A 111 -14.92 5.71 5.68
CA LYS A 111 -14.80 6.78 6.69
C LYS A 111 -14.40 8.12 6.08
N TRP A 112 -13.77 8.09 4.90
CA TRP A 112 -13.05 9.23 4.33
C TRP A 112 -13.53 9.62 2.94
N VAL A 113 -14.06 8.67 2.18
CA VAL A 113 -14.60 8.91 0.85
C VAL A 113 -16.12 8.81 0.87
N THR A 114 -16.78 9.91 0.54
CA THR A 114 -18.18 9.94 0.13
C THR A 114 -18.29 9.52 -1.34
N ASP A 115 -19.31 8.73 -1.66
CA ASP A 115 -19.67 8.32 -3.02
C ASP A 115 -20.20 9.49 -3.88
#